data_AF-A0A4W6G0Z2-F1
#
_entry.id   AF-A0A4W6G0Z2-F1
#
_cell.length_a   1.000
_cell.length_b   1.000
_cell.length_c   1.000
_cell.angle_alpha   90.00
_cell.angle_beta   90.00
_cell.angle_gamma   90.00
#
_symmetry.space_group_name_H-M   'P 1'
#
loop_
_entity.id
_entity.type
_entity.pdbx_description
1 polymer ?
#
loop_
_entity_poly.entity_id
_entity_poly.type
_entity_poly.pdbx_seq_one_letter_code
_entity_poly.pdbx_strand_id
1 'polypeptide(L)'
;KMDTQDQQPVSNELQDRLQLQLRDKNEHLFAKVGYLESRLGHLASSNTDLSCRLVQSEEDKLKISKELVEEKIQTNKMREQFEEETFELKNKILNQGGVITELEMERDKLSRELHSTEARLKVGEKSGRDLTEEYAALKKNYLVLAKAHDKELAQSEELSTELLALAQAQDALRRQLEEQQQSVETTTQGLHGELDRVRALINRMSYNRLLGNQDEIKDMLEKMKNSYEEQQKKLEEKVVAMGKEHQENKRAIHNSQQKLSEQSAALMCSQSQVKEVEEENSKLQLQVKELNEEYRARLVCYLQDLAVNGKTPSERTKMRQFVESMLQDVRSSYRVREEQLASAARSYKKRLQKMTKTHHALLIAYRVQREQILAKPESLGLDPGPPEAHFSLEPTELRSETENELQCLRQDKARLEGHDKMWSAVKHVITYYDKCNFIRPAKLEQICEESWLDMRTQLKEITDSTLVGLEKERALLITRATVAEAQVLELQDYIDNHLGRYKQEITRLHRLHGIQEAGRSQSANSSLR
;
A
#
# COMPACT_ATOMS: atom_id res chain seq x y z
N LYS A 1 -57.89 -96.18 -114.99
CA LYS A 1 -58.86 -95.05 -114.87
C LYS A 1 -59.85 -95.46 -113.80
N MET A 2 -60.02 -94.82 -112.66
CA MET A 2 -59.42 -93.68 -111.96
C MET A 2 -59.87 -93.91 -110.49
N ASP A 3 -58.93 -94.12 -109.57
CA ASP A 3 -58.42 -93.10 -108.63
C ASP A 3 -59.49 -92.71 -107.58
N THR A 4 -59.47 -93.40 -106.42
CA THR A 4 -58.77 -93.01 -105.16
C THR A 4 -59.63 -92.00 -104.38
N GLN A 5 -59.91 -92.13 -103.08
CA GLN A 5 -59.10 -92.68 -102.01
C GLN A 5 -60.03 -92.96 -100.79
N ASP A 6 -60.09 -94.23 -100.39
CA ASP A 6 -60.56 -94.69 -99.09
C ASP A 6 -59.47 -94.41 -98.02
N GLN A 7 -59.87 -94.36 -96.74
CA GLN A 7 -59.06 -94.23 -95.51
C GLN A 7 -58.74 -92.80 -95.01
N GLN A 8 -59.71 -92.15 -94.34
CA GLN A 8 -59.44 -90.97 -93.51
C GLN A 8 -60.18 -90.82 -92.15
N PRO A 9 -61.18 -91.63 -91.72
CA PRO A 9 -61.88 -91.35 -90.46
C PRO A 9 -61.16 -91.85 -89.20
N VAL A 10 -60.42 -92.98 -89.24
CA VAL A 10 -59.76 -93.57 -88.06
C VAL A 10 -58.45 -92.85 -87.68
N SER A 11 -57.78 -92.22 -88.66
CA SER A 11 -56.59 -91.41 -88.42
C SER A 11 -56.91 -90.11 -87.69
N ASN A 12 -58.10 -89.53 -87.94
CA ASN A 12 -58.51 -88.27 -87.33
C ASN A 12 -58.86 -88.45 -85.84
N GLU A 13 -59.54 -89.53 -85.43
CA GLU A 13 -59.86 -89.76 -84.01
C GLU A 13 -58.61 -90.04 -83.15
N LEU A 14 -57.63 -90.79 -83.67
CA LEU A 14 -56.36 -91.04 -82.99
C LEU A 14 -55.51 -89.76 -82.89
N GLN A 15 -55.55 -88.94 -83.94
CA GLN A 15 -54.87 -87.65 -84.00
C GLN A 15 -55.52 -86.64 -83.04
N ASP A 16 -56.85 -86.59 -82.96
CA ASP A 16 -57.60 -85.77 -82.01
C ASP A 16 -57.33 -86.21 -80.57
N ARG A 17 -57.26 -87.52 -80.30
CA ARG A 17 -56.96 -88.05 -78.94
C ARG A 17 -55.52 -87.77 -78.51
N LEU A 18 -54.55 -87.83 -79.44
CA LEU A 18 -53.17 -87.40 -79.21
C LEU A 18 -53.07 -85.89 -79.01
N GLN A 19 -53.79 -85.09 -79.79
CA GLN A 19 -53.85 -83.64 -79.63
C GLN A 19 -54.47 -83.26 -78.28
N LEU A 20 -55.52 -83.95 -77.85
CA LEU A 20 -56.18 -83.71 -76.57
C LEU A 20 -55.28 -84.12 -75.39
N GLN A 21 -54.58 -85.25 -75.47
CA GLN A 21 -53.56 -85.63 -74.48
C GLN A 21 -52.37 -84.67 -74.42
N LEU A 22 -51.94 -84.14 -75.58
CA LEU A 22 -50.89 -83.11 -75.63
C LEU A 22 -51.38 -81.80 -75.05
N ARG A 23 -52.64 -81.44 -75.28
CA ARG A 23 -53.29 -80.26 -74.70
C ARG A 23 -53.36 -80.36 -73.18
N ASP A 24 -53.86 -81.46 -72.64
CA ASP A 24 -53.95 -81.70 -71.19
C ASP A 24 -52.57 -81.68 -70.52
N LYS A 25 -51.56 -82.29 -71.17
CA LYS A 25 -50.17 -82.24 -70.70
C LYS A 25 -49.61 -80.82 -70.73
N ASN A 26 -49.90 -80.05 -71.79
CA ASN A 26 -49.49 -78.65 -71.86
C ASN A 26 -50.18 -77.81 -70.78
N GLU A 27 -51.48 -77.98 -70.57
CA GLU A 27 -52.23 -77.29 -69.52
C GLU A 27 -51.66 -77.63 -68.12
N HIS A 28 -51.31 -78.89 -67.87
CA HIS A 28 -50.65 -79.29 -66.64
C HIS A 28 -49.25 -78.68 -66.48
N LEU A 29 -48.47 -78.61 -67.56
CA LEU A 29 -47.16 -77.95 -67.57
C LEU A 29 -47.31 -76.44 -67.31
N PHE A 30 -48.28 -75.76 -67.93
CA PHE A 30 -48.56 -74.34 -67.69
C PHE A 30 -48.98 -74.09 -66.24
N ALA A 31 -49.83 -74.93 -65.65
CA ALA A 31 -50.19 -74.83 -64.24
C ALA A 31 -48.98 -75.02 -63.32
N LYS A 32 -48.09 -75.96 -63.65
CA LYS A 32 -46.84 -76.19 -62.90
C LYS A 32 -45.86 -75.03 -63.03
N VAL A 33 -45.72 -74.46 -64.23
CA VAL A 33 -44.90 -73.25 -64.47
C VAL A 33 -45.46 -72.07 -63.66
N GLY A 34 -46.77 -71.81 -63.74
CA GLY A 34 -47.41 -70.74 -62.95
C GLY A 34 -47.26 -70.93 -61.43
N TYR A 35 -47.32 -72.17 -60.94
CA TYR A 35 -47.03 -72.49 -59.53
C TYR A 35 -45.58 -72.20 -59.15
N LEU A 36 -44.62 -72.59 -60.00
CA LEU A 36 -43.20 -72.33 -59.77
C LEU A 36 -42.87 -70.84 -59.85
N GLU A 37 -43.46 -70.10 -60.79
CA GLU A 37 -43.35 -68.64 -60.90
C GLU A 37 -43.91 -67.94 -59.67
N SER A 38 -45.09 -68.35 -59.19
CA SER A 38 -45.68 -67.81 -57.97
C SER A 38 -44.80 -68.07 -56.74
N ARG A 39 -44.27 -69.30 -56.61
CA ARG A 39 -43.35 -69.66 -55.53
C ARG A 39 -42.02 -68.92 -55.62
N LEU A 40 -41.50 -68.69 -56.82
CA LEU A 40 -40.31 -67.86 -57.05
C LEU A 40 -40.58 -66.41 -56.67
N GLY A 41 -41.75 -65.85 -56.99
CA GLY A 41 -42.18 -64.52 -56.57
C GLY A 41 -42.30 -64.38 -55.04
N HIS A 42 -42.85 -65.40 -54.36
CA HIS A 42 -42.87 -65.45 -52.90
C HIS A 42 -41.47 -65.56 -52.28
N LEU A 43 -40.58 -66.36 -52.87
CA LEU A 43 -39.19 -66.45 -52.42
C LEU A 43 -38.44 -65.14 -52.64
N ALA A 44 -38.63 -64.48 -53.78
CA ALA A 44 -38.01 -63.19 -54.08
C ALA A 44 -38.50 -62.11 -53.10
N SER A 45 -39.81 -62.00 -52.87
CA SER A 45 -40.38 -61.03 -51.92
C SER A 45 -39.95 -61.30 -50.47
N SER A 46 -39.92 -62.57 -50.03
CA SER A 46 -39.39 -62.93 -48.71
C SER A 46 -37.90 -62.61 -48.57
N ASN A 47 -37.10 -62.84 -49.61
CA ASN A 47 -35.67 -62.51 -49.61
C ASN A 47 -35.43 -60.99 -49.54
N THR A 48 -36.24 -60.20 -50.26
CA THR A 48 -36.21 -58.74 -50.18
C THR A 48 -36.63 -58.25 -48.78
N ASP A 49 -37.70 -58.79 -48.19
CA ASP A 49 -38.14 -58.43 -46.83
C ASP A 49 -37.06 -58.74 -45.78
N LEU A 50 -36.47 -59.94 -45.83
CA LEU A 50 -35.37 -60.31 -44.94
C LEU A 50 -34.16 -59.39 -45.11
N SER A 51 -33.83 -59.01 -46.34
CA SER A 51 -32.74 -58.07 -46.62
C SER A 51 -33.04 -56.67 -46.04
N CYS A 52 -34.27 -56.17 -46.20
CA CYS A 52 -34.70 -54.90 -45.60
C CYS A 52 -34.63 -54.93 -44.07
N ARG A 53 -35.10 -56.01 -43.44
CA ARG A 53 -35.03 -56.17 -41.98
C ARG A 53 -33.60 -56.25 -41.46
N LEU A 54 -32.70 -56.91 -42.20
CA LEU A 54 -31.28 -56.95 -41.85
C LEU A 54 -30.64 -55.56 -41.91
N VAL A 55 -30.93 -54.78 -42.97
CA VAL A 55 -30.45 -53.40 -43.09
C VAL A 55 -30.94 -52.54 -41.93
N GLN A 56 -32.23 -52.61 -41.58
CA GLN A 56 -32.79 -51.89 -40.44
C GLN A 56 -32.13 -52.29 -39.11
N SER A 57 -31.88 -53.59 -38.90
CA SER A 57 -31.20 -54.06 -37.70
C SER A 57 -29.76 -53.56 -37.59
N GLU A 58 -29.03 -53.46 -38.71
CA GLU A 58 -27.67 -52.90 -38.72
C GLU A 58 -27.70 -51.37 -38.53
N GLU A 59 -28.68 -50.67 -39.10
CA GLU A 59 -28.89 -49.23 -38.86
C GLU A 59 -29.19 -48.93 -37.39
N ASP A 60 -30.07 -49.70 -36.76
CA ASP A 60 -30.40 -49.57 -35.33
C ASP A 60 -29.18 -49.88 -34.45
N LYS A 61 -28.40 -50.91 -34.78
CA LYS A 61 -27.16 -51.24 -34.07
C LYS A 61 -26.12 -50.12 -34.21
N LEU A 62 -25.97 -49.53 -35.39
CA LEU A 62 -25.11 -48.38 -35.61
C LEU A 62 -25.58 -47.17 -34.80
N LYS A 63 -26.90 -46.92 -34.76
CA LYS A 63 -27.49 -45.84 -33.97
C LYS A 63 -27.21 -46.00 -32.48
N ILE A 64 -27.45 -47.18 -31.91
CA ILE A 64 -27.13 -47.50 -30.51
C ILE A 64 -25.63 -47.36 -30.26
N SER A 65 -24.78 -47.85 -31.17
CA SER A 65 -23.32 -47.73 -31.02
C SER A 65 -22.85 -46.27 -31.02
N LYS A 66 -23.49 -45.42 -31.84
CA LYS A 66 -23.23 -43.98 -31.87
C LYS A 66 -23.66 -43.31 -30.57
N GLU A 67 -24.88 -43.58 -30.10
CA GLU A 67 -25.40 -43.05 -28.82
C GLU A 67 -24.51 -43.46 -27.64
N LEU A 68 -24.05 -44.72 -27.60
CA LEU A 68 -23.13 -45.20 -26.57
C LEU A 68 -21.77 -44.46 -26.59
N VAL A 69 -21.24 -44.18 -27.77
CA VAL A 69 -20.00 -43.41 -27.91
C VAL A 69 -20.21 -41.96 -27.47
N GLU A 70 -21.32 -41.33 -27.85
CA GLU A 70 -21.68 -39.97 -27.45
C GLU A 70 -21.79 -39.87 -25.92
N GLU A 71 -22.51 -40.78 -25.27
CA GLU A 71 -22.63 -40.85 -23.80
C GLU A 71 -21.27 -41.06 -23.12
N LYS A 72 -20.38 -41.87 -23.72
CA LYS A 72 -19.03 -42.08 -23.20
C LYS A 72 -18.16 -40.82 -23.33
N ILE A 73 -18.30 -40.07 -24.43
CA ILE A 73 -17.65 -38.77 -24.61
C ILE A 73 -18.18 -37.77 -23.58
N GLN A 74 -19.49 -37.69 -23.38
CA GLN A 74 -20.10 -36.80 -22.38
C GLN A 74 -19.65 -37.17 -20.96
N THR A 75 -19.64 -38.46 -20.62
CA THR A 75 -19.16 -38.95 -19.31
C THR A 75 -17.69 -38.59 -19.07
N ASN A 76 -16.84 -38.75 -20.10
CA ASN A 76 -15.43 -38.37 -19.99
C ASN A 76 -15.27 -36.85 -19.86
N LYS A 77 -16.06 -36.06 -20.59
CA LYS A 77 -16.04 -34.59 -20.49
C LYS A 77 -16.44 -34.11 -19.10
N MET A 78 -17.49 -34.70 -18.51
CA MET A 78 -17.86 -34.40 -17.12
C MET A 78 -16.75 -34.79 -16.14
N ARG A 79 -16.10 -35.96 -16.34
CA ARG A 79 -14.97 -36.38 -15.51
C ARG A 79 -13.80 -35.41 -15.58
N GLU A 80 -13.43 -34.97 -16.78
CA GLU A 80 -12.36 -34.00 -17.00
C GLU A 80 -12.65 -32.67 -16.28
N GLN A 81 -13.89 -32.18 -16.38
CA GLN A 81 -14.32 -30.98 -15.63
C GLN A 81 -14.21 -31.17 -14.12
N PHE A 82 -14.64 -32.32 -13.58
CA PHE A 82 -14.49 -32.60 -12.15
C PHE A 82 -13.03 -32.69 -11.72
N GLU A 83 -12.16 -33.26 -12.55
CA GLU A 83 -10.72 -33.35 -12.28
C GLU A 83 -10.06 -31.96 -12.30
N GLU A 84 -10.45 -31.09 -13.25
CA GLU A 84 -10.00 -29.70 -13.33
C GLU A 84 -10.45 -28.89 -12.10
N GLU A 85 -11.74 -28.94 -11.75
CA GLU A 85 -12.27 -28.27 -10.55
C GLU A 85 -11.58 -28.77 -9.27
N THR A 86 -11.33 -30.08 -9.17
CA THR A 86 -10.62 -30.68 -8.04
C THR A 86 -9.19 -30.16 -7.94
N PHE A 87 -8.49 -30.03 -9.08
CA PHE A 87 -7.14 -29.48 -9.12
C PHE A 87 -7.12 -27.99 -8.74
N GLU A 88 -8.05 -27.19 -9.26
CA GLU A 88 -8.20 -25.79 -8.88
C GLU A 88 -8.47 -25.61 -7.38
N LEU A 89 -9.40 -26.39 -6.84
CA LEU A 89 -9.73 -26.36 -5.40
C LEU A 89 -8.53 -26.76 -4.56
N LYS A 90 -7.78 -27.79 -4.96
CA LYS A 90 -6.56 -28.22 -4.27
C LYS A 90 -5.50 -27.12 -4.25
N ASN A 91 -5.32 -26.41 -5.37
CA ASN A 91 -4.40 -25.27 -5.44
C ASN A 91 -4.87 -24.11 -4.55
N LYS A 92 -6.17 -23.79 -4.53
CA LYS A 92 -6.74 -22.77 -3.63
C LYS A 92 -6.51 -23.14 -2.16
N ILE A 93 -6.73 -24.41 -1.79
CA ILE A 93 -6.47 -24.91 -0.43
C ILE A 93 -4.99 -24.79 -0.07
N LEU A 94 -4.09 -25.14 -0.98
CA LEU A 94 -2.64 -25.03 -0.75
C LEU A 94 -2.23 -23.57 -0.52
N ASN A 95 -2.72 -22.65 -1.35
CA ASN A 95 -2.43 -21.23 -1.23
C ASN A 95 -3.00 -20.66 0.07
N GLN A 96 -4.24 -21.01 0.43
CA GLN A 96 -4.84 -20.64 1.70
C GLN A 96 -4.06 -21.22 2.89
N GLY A 97 -3.56 -22.45 2.78
CA GLY A 97 -2.67 -23.06 3.77
C GLY A 97 -1.39 -22.24 3.98
N GLY A 98 -0.77 -21.78 2.89
CA GLY A 98 0.39 -20.86 2.95
C GLY A 98 0.07 -19.57 3.71
N VAL A 99 -1.01 -18.89 3.34
CA VAL A 99 -1.46 -17.65 4.02
C VAL A 99 -1.76 -17.90 5.51
N ILE A 100 -2.38 -19.02 5.87
CA ILE A 100 -2.64 -19.39 7.27
C ILE A 100 -1.32 -19.53 8.03
N THR A 101 -0.33 -20.23 7.46
CA THR A 101 0.98 -20.38 8.13
C THR A 101 1.69 -19.05 8.33
N GLU A 102 1.62 -18.13 7.36
CA GLU A 102 2.18 -16.78 7.49
C GLU A 102 1.49 -15.99 8.61
N LEU A 103 0.15 -16.06 8.68
CA LEU A 103 -0.63 -15.41 9.74
C LEU A 103 -0.32 -16.02 11.13
N GLU A 104 -0.10 -17.32 11.22
CA GLU A 104 0.32 -17.98 12.46
C GLU A 104 1.70 -17.52 12.93
N MET A 105 2.66 -17.37 12.00
CA MET A 105 3.98 -16.82 12.32
C MET A 105 3.91 -15.38 12.83
N GLU A 106 3.11 -14.52 12.18
CA GLU A 106 2.92 -13.13 12.62
C GLU A 106 2.21 -13.06 13.97
N ARG A 107 1.19 -13.90 14.22
CA ARG A 107 0.57 -14.04 15.54
C ARG A 107 1.60 -14.38 16.61
N ASP A 108 2.48 -15.35 16.35
CA ASP A 108 3.48 -15.79 17.32
C ASP A 108 4.56 -14.72 17.57
N LYS A 109 4.91 -13.96 16.54
CA LYS A 109 5.78 -12.80 16.65
C LYS A 109 5.16 -11.70 17.51
N LEU A 110 3.92 -11.31 17.23
CA LEU A 110 3.18 -10.33 18.03
C LEU A 110 3.00 -10.79 19.47
N SER A 111 2.75 -12.09 19.68
CA SER A 111 2.65 -12.68 21.01
C SER A 111 3.97 -12.55 21.78
N ARG A 112 5.11 -12.80 21.15
CA ARG A 112 6.44 -12.61 21.78
C ARG A 112 6.71 -11.14 22.10
N GLU A 113 6.35 -10.23 21.20
CA GLU A 113 6.48 -8.79 21.43
C GLU A 113 5.60 -8.32 22.61
N LEU A 114 4.36 -8.78 22.68
CA LEU A 114 3.44 -8.51 23.78
C LEU A 114 3.99 -8.98 25.13
N HIS A 115 4.52 -10.21 25.21
CA HIS A 115 5.12 -10.72 26.44
C HIS A 115 6.35 -9.90 26.86
N SER A 116 7.14 -9.43 25.90
CA SER A 116 8.31 -8.57 26.17
C SER A 116 7.90 -7.19 26.70
N THR A 117 6.88 -6.57 26.11
CA THR A 117 6.37 -5.27 26.59
C THR A 117 5.70 -5.39 27.95
N GLU A 118 4.94 -6.47 28.19
CA GLU A 118 4.33 -6.77 29.49
C GLU A 118 5.40 -6.96 30.58
N ALA A 119 6.48 -7.70 30.28
CA ALA A 119 7.60 -7.86 31.21
C ALA A 119 8.26 -6.51 31.55
N ARG A 120 8.48 -5.64 30.55
CA ARG A 120 9.03 -4.30 30.75
C ARG A 120 8.11 -3.42 31.58
N LEU A 121 6.80 -3.47 31.33
CA LEU A 121 5.80 -2.74 32.10
C LEU A 121 5.83 -3.17 33.56
N LYS A 122 5.85 -4.47 33.83
CA LYS A 122 5.91 -5.03 35.19
C LYS A 122 7.18 -4.61 35.95
N VAL A 123 8.31 -4.48 35.25
CA VAL A 123 9.54 -3.92 35.84
C VAL A 123 9.36 -2.43 36.14
N GLY A 124 8.80 -1.67 35.22
CA GLY A 124 8.46 -0.25 35.43
C GLY A 124 7.54 -0.03 36.63
N GLU A 125 6.46 -0.81 36.75
CA GLU A 125 5.54 -0.76 37.89
C GLU A 125 6.20 -1.08 39.23
N LYS A 126 7.14 -2.04 39.26
CA LYS A 126 7.94 -2.32 40.46
C LYS A 126 8.81 -1.12 40.82
N SER A 127 9.58 -0.61 39.87
CA SER A 127 10.44 0.57 40.11
C SER A 127 9.64 1.81 40.54
N GLY A 128 8.44 1.99 40.01
CA GLY A 128 7.53 3.05 40.43
C GLY A 128 7.04 2.88 41.87
N ARG A 129 6.69 1.66 42.28
CA ARG A 129 6.34 1.35 43.67
C ARG A 129 7.53 1.61 44.61
N ASP A 130 8.71 1.11 44.25
CA ASP A 130 9.92 1.32 45.05
C ASP A 130 10.21 2.82 45.23
N LEU A 131 10.10 3.61 44.15
CA LEU A 131 10.30 5.07 44.22
C LEU A 131 9.25 5.77 45.11
N THR A 132 8.00 5.32 45.09
CA THR A 132 6.96 5.87 45.98
C THR A 132 7.21 5.54 47.45
N GLU A 133 7.74 4.34 47.74
CA GLU A 133 8.12 3.93 49.08
C GLU A 133 9.31 4.75 49.59
N GLU A 134 10.33 4.95 48.75
CA GLU A 134 11.48 5.81 49.05
C GLU A 134 11.06 7.27 49.28
N TYR A 135 10.17 7.82 48.45
CA TYR A 135 9.65 9.17 48.65
C TYR A 135 8.87 9.30 49.97
N ALA A 136 8.07 8.29 50.33
CA ALA A 136 7.34 8.26 51.59
C ALA A 136 8.30 8.20 52.80
N ALA A 137 9.35 7.38 52.71
CA ALA A 137 10.39 7.29 53.73
C ALA A 137 11.16 8.62 53.88
N LEU A 138 11.55 9.22 52.76
CA LEU A 138 12.23 10.51 52.73
C LEU A 138 11.37 11.63 53.33
N LYS A 139 10.09 11.70 52.97
CA LYS A 139 9.13 12.65 53.55
C LYS A 139 9.01 12.48 55.07
N LYS A 140 8.97 11.23 55.55
CA LYS A 140 8.96 10.93 56.99
C LYS A 140 10.25 11.41 57.68
N ASN A 141 11.41 11.19 57.06
CA ASN A 141 12.70 11.66 57.58
C ASN A 141 12.76 13.19 57.67
N TYR A 142 12.34 13.91 56.63
CA TYR A 142 12.26 15.37 56.67
C TYR A 142 11.33 15.89 57.76
N LEU A 143 10.19 15.23 57.98
CA LEU A 143 9.27 15.55 59.07
C LEU A 143 9.91 15.38 60.45
N VAL A 144 10.72 14.33 60.64
CA VAL A 144 11.47 14.12 61.89
C VAL A 144 12.55 15.19 62.05
N LEU A 145 13.29 15.50 60.98
CA LEU A 145 14.34 16.52 61.00
C LEU A 145 13.79 17.91 61.31
N ALA A 146 12.67 18.29 60.69
CA ALA A 146 11.99 19.56 60.98
C ALA A 146 11.61 19.67 62.46
N LYS A 147 11.01 18.61 63.03
CA LYS A 147 10.69 18.56 64.47
C LYS A 147 11.93 18.65 65.37
N ALA A 148 13.06 18.11 64.95
CA ALA A 148 14.31 18.21 65.70
C ALA A 148 14.86 19.64 65.64
N HIS A 149 14.82 20.27 64.46
CA HIS A 149 15.22 21.65 64.27
C HIS A 149 14.36 22.63 65.08
N ASP A 150 13.05 22.45 65.09
CA ASP A 150 12.13 23.27 65.91
C ASP A 150 12.47 23.18 67.41
N LYS A 151 12.91 22.00 67.88
CA LYS A 151 13.36 21.83 69.28
C LYS A 151 14.68 22.53 69.55
N GLU A 152 15.65 22.47 68.65
CA GLU A 152 16.92 23.21 68.80
C GLU A 152 16.69 24.73 68.76
N LEU A 153 15.76 25.21 67.93
CA LEU A 153 15.39 26.62 67.90
C LEU A 153 14.79 27.04 69.25
N ALA A 154 13.85 26.26 69.80
CA ALA A 154 13.30 26.53 71.13
C ALA A 154 14.39 26.56 72.22
N GLN A 155 15.34 25.61 72.19
CA GLN A 155 16.48 25.59 73.13
C GLN A 155 17.42 26.80 72.93
N SER A 156 17.64 27.22 71.69
CA SER A 156 18.48 28.40 71.39
C SER A 156 17.80 29.69 71.83
N GLU A 157 16.48 29.80 71.68
CA GLU A 157 15.67 30.90 72.20
C GLU A 157 15.74 30.94 73.74
N GLU A 158 15.56 29.81 74.42
CA GLU A 158 15.72 29.69 75.87
C GLU A 158 17.12 30.16 76.30
N LEU A 159 18.18 29.64 75.68
CA LEU A 159 19.56 30.05 75.98
C LEU A 159 19.78 31.55 75.73
N SER A 160 19.20 32.11 74.66
CA SER A 160 19.27 33.54 74.36
C SER A 160 18.60 34.38 75.47
N THR A 161 17.45 33.93 75.99
CA THR A 161 16.78 34.59 77.11
C THR A 161 17.58 34.50 78.41
N GLU A 162 18.23 33.37 78.69
CA GLU A 162 19.12 33.20 79.84
C GLU A 162 20.35 34.12 79.74
N LEU A 163 20.98 34.21 78.56
CA LEU A 163 22.10 35.11 78.32
C LEU A 163 21.70 36.59 78.48
N LEU A 164 20.51 36.96 78.01
CA LEU A 164 19.96 38.31 78.23
C LEU A 164 19.73 38.58 79.72
N ALA A 165 19.18 37.62 80.47
CA ALA A 165 18.98 37.77 81.92
C ALA A 165 20.32 37.89 82.67
N LEU A 166 21.33 37.10 82.28
CA LEU A 166 22.69 37.20 82.83
C LEU A 166 23.35 38.56 82.51
N ALA A 167 23.19 39.06 81.29
CA ALA A 167 23.70 40.39 80.91
C ALA A 167 23.00 41.50 81.74
N GLN A 168 21.68 41.41 81.92
CA GLN A 168 20.94 42.34 82.78
C GLN A 168 21.38 42.26 84.25
N ALA A 169 21.64 41.06 84.77
CA ALA A 169 22.17 40.86 86.12
C ALA A 169 23.59 41.42 86.26
N GLN A 170 24.45 41.24 85.25
CA GLN A 170 25.78 41.83 85.20
C GLN A 170 25.72 43.37 85.20
N ASP A 171 24.82 43.96 84.42
CA ASP A 171 24.60 45.41 84.41
C ASP A 171 24.08 45.92 85.75
N ALA A 172 23.20 45.18 86.43
CA ALA A 172 22.74 45.52 87.78
C ALA A 172 23.89 45.50 88.81
N LEU A 173 24.76 44.49 88.75
CA LEU A 173 25.97 44.42 89.58
C LEU A 173 26.96 45.55 89.27
N ARG A 174 27.12 45.94 88.00
CA ARG A 174 27.94 47.10 87.62
C ARG A 174 27.38 48.38 88.22
N ARG A 175 26.07 48.61 88.17
CA ARG A 175 25.43 49.76 88.83
C ARG A 175 25.65 49.77 90.35
N GLN A 176 25.56 48.61 91.01
CA GLN A 176 25.87 48.49 92.45
C GLN A 176 27.35 48.75 92.76
N LEU A 177 28.27 48.34 91.88
CA LEU A 177 29.69 48.62 92.01
C LEU A 177 30.00 50.12 91.81
N GLU A 178 29.32 50.76 90.87
CA GLU A 178 29.40 52.22 90.64
C GLU A 178 28.81 53.00 91.83
N GLU A 179 27.72 52.54 92.44
CA GLU A 179 27.15 53.11 93.68
C GLU A 179 28.07 52.92 94.89
N GLN A 180 28.73 51.76 95.00
CA GLN A 180 29.78 51.51 96.00
C GLN A 180 31.01 52.39 95.76
N GLN A 181 31.41 52.60 94.50
CA GLN A 181 32.49 53.52 94.13
C GLN A 181 32.14 54.98 94.46
N GLN A 182 30.91 55.42 94.22
CA GLN A 182 30.43 56.74 94.63
C GLN A 182 30.41 56.92 96.17
N SER A 183 30.29 55.83 96.95
CA SER A 183 30.43 55.87 98.41
C SER A 183 31.88 55.83 98.91
N VAL A 184 32.84 55.46 98.06
CA VAL A 184 34.29 55.36 98.37
C VAL A 184 35.09 56.56 97.81
N GLU A 185 34.50 57.36 96.92
CA GLU A 185 35.10 58.58 96.33
C GLU A 185 35.11 59.82 97.26
N THR A 186 35.41 59.66 98.55
CA THR A 186 35.83 60.80 99.39
C THR A 186 37.10 60.60 100.18
N THR A 187 37.81 59.48 100.07
CA THR A 187 39.16 59.40 100.62
C THR A 187 40.05 58.49 99.81
N THR A 188 41.26 59.00 99.56
CA THR A 188 42.44 58.32 99.00
C THR A 188 42.57 58.36 97.48
N GLN A 189 42.85 59.58 97.00
CA GLN A 189 43.97 59.76 96.07
C GLN A 189 45.23 59.14 96.68
N GLY A 190 45.89 58.27 95.94
CA GLY A 190 47.24 57.87 96.26
C GLY A 190 47.51 56.41 95.94
N LEU A 191 48.38 56.24 94.94
CA LEU A 191 49.20 55.06 94.71
C LEU A 191 48.52 53.90 93.98
N HIS A 192 48.64 53.93 92.64
CA HIS A 192 48.82 52.65 91.93
C HIS A 192 49.69 52.77 90.67
N GLY A 193 50.99 52.97 90.90
CA GLY A 193 52.07 52.73 89.93
C GLY A 193 52.29 51.25 89.57
N GLU A 194 51.23 50.44 89.60
CA GLU A 194 51.22 49.03 89.21
C GLU A 194 50.47 48.81 87.86
N LEU A 195 49.71 49.80 87.38
CA LEU A 195 48.99 49.72 86.08
C LEU A 195 49.93 49.69 84.86
N ASP A 196 51.16 50.17 85.02
CA ASP A 196 52.19 50.08 83.97
C ASP A 196 52.94 48.74 83.97
N ARG A 197 52.77 47.89 85.00
CA ARG A 197 53.33 46.53 85.01
C ARG A 197 52.37 45.51 84.38
N VAL A 198 51.06 45.74 84.42
CA VAL A 198 50.07 44.88 83.76
C VAL A 198 50.02 45.10 82.24
N ARG A 199 50.33 46.32 81.77
CA ARG A 199 50.53 46.60 80.33
C ARG A 199 51.68 45.78 79.72
N ALA A 200 52.67 45.39 80.54
CA ALA A 200 53.78 44.53 80.13
C ALA A 200 53.43 43.02 80.14
N LEU A 201 52.41 42.59 80.90
CA LEU A 201 51.89 41.20 80.88
C LEU A 201 50.92 40.96 79.72
N ILE A 202 50.18 41.98 79.28
CA ILE A 202 49.24 41.89 78.14
C ILE A 202 49.98 41.66 76.80
N ASN A 203 51.23 42.13 76.68
CA ASN A 203 52.10 41.84 75.54
C ASN A 203 52.74 40.44 75.55
N ARG A 204 52.57 39.66 76.62
CA ARG A 204 53.03 38.26 76.70
C ARG A 204 51.94 37.23 76.36
N MET A 205 50.71 37.69 76.11
CA MET A 205 49.56 36.85 75.76
C MET A 205 49.08 37.05 74.31
N SER A 206 49.66 37.99 73.55
CA SER A 206 49.27 38.23 72.14
C SER A 206 49.97 37.33 71.12
N TYR A 207 50.60 36.25 71.55
CA TYR A 207 51.19 35.21 70.70
C TYR A 207 50.53 33.84 70.90
N ASN A 208 49.20 33.78 71.02
CA ASN A 208 48.44 32.52 70.91
C ASN A 208 47.04 32.68 70.29
N ARG A 209 46.80 33.70 69.47
CA ARG A 209 45.50 33.88 68.77
C ARG A 209 45.58 34.04 67.26
N LEU A 210 46.72 33.71 66.66
CA LEU A 210 46.89 33.67 65.20
C LEU A 210 47.21 32.26 64.65
N LEU A 211 47.36 31.26 65.52
CA LEU A 211 47.51 29.85 65.14
C LEU A 211 46.22 29.02 65.35
N GLY A 212 45.29 29.47 66.19
CA GLY A 212 44.04 28.75 66.47
C GLY A 212 43.02 28.75 65.31
N ASN A 213 43.12 29.71 64.39
CA ASN A 213 42.21 29.81 63.24
C ASN A 213 42.79 29.13 61.99
N GLN A 214 44.02 28.60 62.07
CA GLN A 214 44.66 27.95 60.93
C GLN A 214 43.96 26.64 60.57
N ASP A 215 43.47 25.91 61.57
CA ASP A 215 42.68 24.69 61.38
C ASP A 215 41.27 25.02 60.91
N GLU A 216 40.62 26.06 61.44
CA GLU A 216 39.29 26.50 60.98
C GLU A 216 39.30 26.98 59.51
N ILE A 217 40.33 27.73 59.11
CA ILE A 217 40.52 28.18 57.72
C ILE A 217 40.81 26.99 56.80
N LYS A 218 41.60 26.01 57.26
CA LYS A 218 41.82 24.74 56.55
C LYS A 218 40.51 23.98 56.36
N ASP A 219 39.71 23.87 57.42
CA ASP A 219 38.45 23.13 57.41
C ASP A 219 37.43 23.79 56.48
N MET A 220 37.42 25.14 56.44
CA MET A 220 36.57 25.92 55.53
C MET A 220 37.02 25.79 54.05
N LEU A 221 38.34 25.79 53.80
CA LEU A 221 38.92 25.53 52.48
C LEU A 221 38.64 24.09 52.00
N GLU A 222 38.73 23.10 52.89
CA GLU A 222 38.44 21.70 52.54
C GLU A 222 36.94 21.51 52.25
N LYS A 223 36.04 22.14 53.02
CA LYS A 223 34.59 22.14 52.74
C LYS A 223 34.28 22.78 51.38
N MET A 224 34.91 23.91 51.08
CA MET A 224 34.73 24.59 49.79
C MET A 224 35.26 23.73 48.63
N LYS A 225 36.45 23.12 48.78
CA LYS A 225 37.03 22.19 47.80
C LYS A 225 36.12 20.99 47.55
N ASN A 226 35.64 20.34 48.62
CA ASN A 226 34.71 19.20 48.50
C ASN A 226 33.40 19.60 47.80
N SER A 227 32.89 20.81 48.05
CA SER A 227 31.69 21.31 47.37
C SER A 227 31.91 21.53 45.86
N TYR A 228 33.09 22.01 45.47
CA TYR A 228 33.46 22.15 44.06
C TYR A 228 33.68 20.81 43.38
N GLU A 229 34.35 19.86 44.04
CA GLU A 229 34.52 18.49 43.53
C GLU A 229 33.17 17.80 43.32
N GLU A 230 32.21 17.99 44.23
CA GLU A 230 30.87 17.42 44.08
C GLU A 230 30.06 18.09 42.96
N GLN A 231 30.18 19.42 42.81
CA GLN A 231 29.59 20.13 41.66
C GLN A 231 30.21 19.68 40.33
N GLN A 232 31.52 19.50 40.28
CA GLN A 232 32.23 19.00 39.11
C GLN A 232 31.78 17.58 38.75
N LYS A 233 31.70 16.68 39.75
CA LYS A 233 31.19 15.33 39.55
C LYS A 233 29.76 15.31 39.03
N LYS A 234 28.87 16.18 39.57
CA LYS A 234 27.48 16.32 39.08
C LYS A 234 27.42 16.81 37.63
N LEU A 235 28.33 17.68 37.21
CA LEU A 235 28.42 18.12 35.82
C LEU A 235 28.94 17.01 34.91
N GLU A 236 29.96 16.27 35.33
CA GLU A 236 30.49 15.11 34.59
C GLU A 236 29.42 14.02 34.41
N GLU A 237 28.67 13.70 35.46
CA GLU A 237 27.55 12.74 35.40
C GLU A 237 26.46 13.21 34.42
N LYS A 238 26.11 14.51 34.42
CA LYS A 238 25.16 15.08 33.45
C LYS A 238 25.66 14.98 32.01
N VAL A 239 26.94 15.26 31.77
CA VAL A 239 27.53 15.15 30.42
C VAL A 239 27.51 13.70 29.94
N VAL A 240 27.82 12.74 30.81
CA VAL A 240 27.73 11.30 30.47
C VAL A 240 26.29 10.88 30.21
N ALA A 241 25.33 11.34 31.02
CA ALA A 241 23.90 11.06 30.81
C ALA A 241 23.40 11.61 29.47
N MET A 242 23.69 12.88 29.15
CA MET A 242 23.36 13.48 27.85
C MET A 242 24.03 12.74 26.69
N GLY A 243 25.28 12.28 26.85
CA GLY A 243 25.97 11.48 25.85
C GLY A 243 25.27 10.15 25.53
N LYS A 244 24.78 9.46 26.58
CA LYS A 244 24.00 8.22 26.44
C LYS A 244 22.64 8.48 25.76
N GLU A 245 21.93 9.51 26.20
CA GLU A 245 20.63 9.90 25.63
C GLU A 245 20.77 10.26 24.15
N HIS A 246 21.81 11.03 23.78
CA HIS A 246 22.08 11.37 22.38
C HIS A 246 22.34 10.13 21.52
N GLN A 247 23.09 9.15 22.05
CA GLN A 247 23.35 7.90 21.34
C GLN A 247 22.09 7.03 21.22
N GLU A 248 21.19 7.05 22.20
CA GLU A 248 19.87 6.41 22.11
C GLU A 248 18.97 7.10 21.09
N ASN A 249 18.90 8.44 21.10
CA ASN A 249 18.14 9.20 20.11
C ASN A 249 18.64 8.93 18.68
N LYS A 250 19.96 8.87 18.45
CA LYS A 250 20.53 8.49 17.15
C LYS A 250 20.10 7.08 16.72
N ARG A 251 20.12 6.10 17.63
CA ARG A 251 19.64 4.74 17.35
C ARG A 251 18.14 4.71 17.05
N ALA A 252 17.33 5.46 17.79
CA ALA A 252 15.90 5.58 17.56
C ALA A 252 15.59 6.18 16.18
N ILE A 253 16.29 7.26 15.79
CA ILE A 253 16.14 7.90 14.47
C ILE A 253 16.51 6.92 13.35
N HIS A 254 17.62 6.20 13.48
CA HIS A 254 18.00 5.20 12.48
C HIS A 254 16.96 4.07 12.36
N ASN A 255 16.44 3.58 13.49
CA ASN A 255 15.40 2.56 13.51
C ASN A 255 14.09 3.06 12.89
N SER A 256 13.68 4.31 13.14
CA SER A 256 12.51 4.89 12.49
C SER A 256 12.72 5.07 10.99
N GLN A 257 13.91 5.50 10.57
CA GLN A 257 14.25 5.67 9.16
C GLN A 257 14.22 4.32 8.42
N GLN A 258 14.78 3.27 9.03
CA GLN A 258 14.72 1.92 8.50
C GLN A 258 13.27 1.43 8.35
N LYS A 259 12.45 1.57 9.40
CA LYS A 259 11.02 1.19 9.34
C LYS A 259 10.26 1.95 8.25
N LEU A 260 10.53 3.25 8.09
CA LEU A 260 9.93 4.06 7.02
C LEU A 260 10.35 3.55 5.63
N SER A 261 11.62 3.13 5.46
CA SER A 261 12.09 2.56 4.20
C SER A 261 11.46 1.20 3.89
N GLU A 262 11.30 0.34 4.89
CA GLU A 262 10.63 -0.96 4.78
C GLU A 262 9.15 -0.78 4.42
N GLN A 263 8.45 0.14 5.09
CA GLN A 263 7.05 0.47 4.78
C GLN A 263 6.90 1.06 3.37
N SER A 264 7.83 1.92 2.95
CA SER A 264 7.82 2.49 1.60
C SER A 264 8.02 1.41 0.53
N ALA A 265 8.93 0.46 0.77
CA ALA A 265 9.12 -0.68 -0.14
C ALA A 265 7.87 -1.58 -0.22
N ALA A 266 7.27 -1.91 0.92
CA ALA A 266 6.04 -2.69 0.98
C ALA A 266 4.87 -1.99 0.25
N LEU A 267 4.75 -0.67 0.40
CA LEU A 267 3.76 0.13 -0.31
C LEU A 267 3.98 0.05 -1.82
N MET A 268 5.21 0.20 -2.30
CA MET A 268 5.52 0.10 -3.73
C MET A 268 5.20 -1.29 -4.30
N CYS A 269 5.50 -2.37 -3.58
CA CYS A 269 5.12 -3.72 -3.97
C CYS A 269 3.60 -3.88 -4.07
N SER A 270 2.87 -3.42 -3.06
CA SER A 270 1.40 -3.47 -3.06
C SER A 270 0.80 -2.65 -4.21
N GLN A 271 1.39 -1.50 -4.53
CA GLN A 271 0.95 -0.65 -5.64
C GLN A 271 1.21 -1.30 -7.00
N SER A 272 2.32 -2.01 -7.17
CA SER A 272 2.58 -2.82 -8.38
C SER A 272 1.53 -3.91 -8.54
N GLN A 273 1.22 -4.62 -7.45
CA GLN A 273 0.25 -5.70 -7.47
C GLN A 273 -1.17 -5.22 -7.80
N VAL A 274 -1.57 -4.03 -7.30
CA VAL A 274 -2.83 -3.40 -7.70
C VAL A 274 -2.87 -3.12 -9.20
N LYS A 275 -1.79 -2.58 -9.78
CA LYS A 275 -1.72 -2.32 -11.23
C LYS A 275 -1.80 -3.61 -12.06
N GLU A 276 -1.11 -4.67 -11.64
CA GLU A 276 -1.17 -5.97 -12.32
C GLU A 276 -2.61 -6.52 -12.32
N VAL A 277 -3.30 -6.48 -11.18
CA VAL A 277 -4.70 -6.91 -11.06
C VAL A 277 -5.64 -6.03 -11.88
N GLU A 278 -5.39 -4.72 -11.97
CA GLU A 278 -6.16 -3.80 -12.83
C GLU A 278 -5.99 -4.12 -14.33
N GLU A 279 -4.77 -4.45 -14.76
CA GLU A 279 -4.49 -4.90 -16.12
C GLU A 279 -5.16 -6.24 -16.43
N GLU A 280 -5.11 -7.20 -15.51
CA GLU A 280 -5.81 -8.49 -15.63
C GLU A 280 -7.32 -8.31 -15.72
N ASN A 281 -7.91 -7.47 -14.87
CA ASN A 281 -9.32 -7.14 -14.92
C ASN A 281 -9.70 -6.52 -16.28
N SER A 282 -8.87 -5.63 -16.81
CA SER A 282 -9.06 -5.04 -18.13
C SER A 282 -9.01 -6.08 -19.27
N LYS A 283 -8.06 -7.03 -19.20
CA LYS A 283 -7.96 -8.16 -20.16
C LYS A 283 -9.18 -9.07 -20.09
N LEU A 284 -9.59 -9.46 -18.89
CA LEU A 284 -10.79 -10.30 -18.68
C LEU A 284 -12.06 -9.60 -19.17
N GLN A 285 -12.20 -8.30 -18.92
CA GLN A 285 -13.32 -7.51 -19.45
C GLN A 285 -13.35 -7.51 -20.98
N LEU A 286 -12.19 -7.44 -21.64
CA LEU A 286 -12.11 -7.52 -23.10
C LEU A 286 -12.53 -8.90 -23.61
N GLN A 287 -12.00 -9.97 -23.02
CA GLN A 287 -12.39 -11.35 -23.38
C GLN A 287 -13.90 -11.59 -23.23
N VAL A 288 -14.51 -11.07 -22.17
CA VAL A 288 -15.97 -11.14 -21.97
C VAL A 288 -16.72 -10.37 -23.07
N LYS A 289 -16.21 -9.23 -23.55
CA LYS A 289 -16.82 -8.50 -24.67
C LYS A 289 -16.73 -9.30 -25.96
N GLU A 290 -15.56 -9.85 -26.28
CA GLU A 290 -15.32 -10.66 -27.48
C GLU A 290 -16.22 -11.91 -27.49
N LEU A 291 -16.26 -12.67 -26.39
CA LEU A 291 -17.14 -13.84 -26.24
C LEU A 291 -18.62 -13.48 -26.42
N ASN A 292 -19.06 -12.33 -25.89
CA ASN A 292 -20.43 -11.86 -26.06
C ASN A 292 -20.73 -11.47 -27.51
N GLU A 293 -19.77 -10.87 -28.23
CA GLU A 293 -19.90 -10.54 -29.64
C GLU A 293 -19.96 -11.82 -30.51
N GLU A 294 -19.11 -12.80 -30.24
CA GLU A 294 -19.17 -14.11 -30.90
C GLU A 294 -20.49 -14.83 -30.65
N TYR A 295 -20.97 -14.84 -29.40
CA TYR A 295 -22.26 -15.43 -29.06
C TYR A 295 -23.39 -14.75 -29.84
N ARG A 296 -23.38 -13.41 -29.92
CA ARG A 296 -24.36 -12.64 -30.72
C ARG A 296 -24.27 -12.99 -32.20
N ALA A 297 -23.07 -13.08 -32.76
CA ALA A 297 -22.87 -13.42 -34.17
C ALA A 297 -23.44 -14.81 -34.49
N ARG A 298 -23.12 -15.83 -33.67
CA ARG A 298 -23.65 -17.19 -33.83
C ARG A 298 -25.17 -17.22 -33.71
N LEU A 299 -25.74 -16.52 -32.73
CA LEU A 299 -27.19 -16.43 -32.56
C LEU A 299 -27.88 -15.84 -33.80
N VAL A 300 -27.32 -14.79 -34.39
CA VAL A 300 -27.84 -14.17 -35.62
C VAL A 300 -27.79 -15.14 -36.80
N CYS A 301 -26.69 -15.88 -36.98
CA CYS A 301 -26.59 -16.91 -38.02
C CYS A 301 -27.66 -18.01 -37.83
N TYR A 302 -27.82 -18.53 -36.60
CA TYR A 302 -28.86 -19.53 -36.32
C TYR A 302 -30.27 -19.02 -36.59
N LEU A 303 -30.57 -17.77 -36.24
CA LEU A 303 -31.88 -17.16 -36.51
C LEU A 303 -32.11 -16.97 -38.03
N GLN A 304 -31.08 -16.65 -38.80
CA GLN A 304 -31.16 -16.56 -40.26
C GLN A 304 -31.36 -17.92 -40.92
N ASP A 305 -30.63 -18.95 -40.48
CA ASP A 305 -30.76 -20.31 -41.00
C ASP A 305 -32.16 -20.90 -40.74
N LEU A 306 -32.74 -20.64 -39.56
CA LEU A 306 -34.11 -21.02 -39.23
C LEU A 306 -35.16 -20.31 -40.11
N ALA A 307 -34.90 -19.07 -40.52
CA ALA A 307 -35.82 -18.32 -41.40
C ALA A 307 -35.83 -18.84 -42.85
N VAL A 308 -34.71 -19.38 -43.35
CA VAL A 308 -34.58 -19.91 -44.72
C VAL A 308 -35.24 -21.30 -44.86
N ASN A 309 -35.18 -22.13 -43.81
CA ASN A 309 -35.57 -23.54 -43.85
C ASN A 309 -37.07 -23.84 -43.65
N GLY A 310 -37.94 -22.84 -43.52
CA GLY A 310 -39.40 -23.05 -43.40
C GLY A 310 -40.02 -23.64 -44.68
N LYS A 311 -40.67 -24.80 -44.57
CA LYS A 311 -41.17 -25.58 -45.73
C LYS A 311 -42.45 -25.05 -46.38
N THR A 312 -43.19 -24.11 -45.75
CA THR A 312 -44.39 -23.48 -46.33
C THR A 312 -44.42 -21.95 -46.17
N PRO A 313 -45.06 -21.18 -47.08
CA PRO A 313 -45.10 -19.71 -47.00
C PRO A 313 -45.79 -19.17 -45.73
N SER A 314 -46.80 -19.88 -45.22
CA SER A 314 -47.53 -19.53 -44.00
C SER A 314 -46.66 -19.74 -42.75
N GLU A 315 -45.95 -20.88 -42.66
CA GLU A 315 -45.03 -21.16 -41.55
C GLU A 315 -43.80 -20.25 -41.58
N ARG A 316 -43.26 -19.93 -42.77
CA ARG A 316 -42.19 -18.92 -42.90
C ARG A 316 -42.61 -17.55 -42.37
N THR A 317 -43.86 -17.17 -42.59
CA THR A 317 -44.38 -15.87 -42.12
C THR A 317 -44.54 -15.85 -40.60
N LYS A 318 -45.08 -16.94 -40.02
CA LYS A 318 -45.19 -17.11 -38.55
C LYS A 318 -43.83 -17.19 -37.87
N MET A 319 -42.88 -17.93 -38.44
CA MET A 319 -41.50 -18.03 -37.93
C MET A 319 -40.78 -16.68 -38.00
N ARG A 320 -40.95 -15.94 -39.11
CA ARG A 320 -40.41 -14.58 -39.24
C ARG A 320 -40.97 -13.65 -38.16
N GLN A 321 -42.28 -13.67 -37.92
CA GLN A 321 -42.90 -12.89 -36.84
C GLN A 321 -42.37 -13.28 -35.45
N PHE A 322 -42.16 -14.58 -35.19
CA PHE A 322 -41.58 -15.05 -33.94
C PHE A 322 -40.13 -14.58 -33.76
N VAL A 323 -39.28 -14.67 -34.79
CA VAL A 323 -37.91 -14.16 -34.77
C VAL A 323 -37.87 -12.64 -34.62
N GLU A 324 -38.77 -11.91 -35.29
CA GLU A 324 -38.91 -10.46 -35.16
C GLU A 324 -39.30 -10.07 -33.72
N SER A 325 -40.24 -10.81 -33.11
CA SER A 325 -40.61 -10.64 -31.70
C SER A 325 -39.43 -10.90 -30.76
N MET A 326 -38.70 -12.01 -30.96
CA MET A 326 -37.56 -12.36 -30.12
C MET A 326 -36.42 -11.33 -30.23
N LEU A 327 -36.14 -10.84 -31.45
CA LEU A 327 -35.17 -9.76 -31.68
C LEU A 327 -35.61 -8.45 -31.03
N GLN A 328 -36.91 -8.16 -31.06
CA GLN A 328 -37.48 -6.99 -30.39
C GLN A 328 -37.39 -7.11 -28.85
N ASP A 329 -37.62 -8.29 -28.29
CA ASP A 329 -37.46 -8.58 -26.87
C ASP A 329 -36.00 -8.43 -26.43
N VAL A 330 -35.07 -8.96 -27.21
CA VAL A 330 -33.62 -8.78 -26.97
C VAL A 330 -33.25 -7.29 -27.02
N ARG A 331 -33.67 -6.55 -28.05
CA ARG A 331 -33.41 -5.10 -28.16
C ARG A 331 -34.00 -4.31 -27.00
N SER A 332 -35.22 -4.63 -26.56
CA SER A 332 -35.86 -3.95 -25.43
C SER A 332 -35.17 -4.28 -24.10
N SER A 333 -34.78 -5.54 -23.87
CA SER A 333 -33.99 -5.95 -22.70
C SER A 333 -32.66 -5.20 -22.63
N TYR A 334 -31.96 -5.02 -23.75
CA TYR A 334 -30.72 -4.24 -23.79
C TYR A 334 -30.96 -2.76 -23.52
N ARG A 335 -32.01 -2.15 -24.11
CA ARG A 335 -32.38 -0.76 -23.82
C ARG A 335 -32.68 -0.55 -22.33
N VAL A 336 -33.39 -1.48 -21.69
CA VAL A 336 -33.67 -1.41 -20.24
C VAL A 336 -32.37 -1.48 -19.44
N ARG A 337 -31.47 -2.42 -19.76
CA ARG A 337 -30.17 -2.54 -19.09
C ARG A 337 -29.29 -1.30 -19.31
N GLU A 338 -29.30 -0.75 -20.51
CA GLU A 338 -28.57 0.48 -20.85
C GLU A 338 -29.11 1.68 -20.06
N GLU A 339 -30.43 1.86 -19.98
CA GLU A 339 -31.04 2.93 -19.19
C GLU A 339 -30.77 2.76 -17.68
N GLN A 340 -30.73 1.52 -17.18
CA GLN A 340 -30.33 1.22 -15.81
C GLN A 340 -28.88 1.64 -15.54
N LEU A 341 -27.96 1.28 -16.42
CA LEU A 341 -26.54 1.67 -16.30
C LEU A 341 -26.37 3.19 -16.43
N ALA A 342 -27.07 3.82 -17.37
CA ALA A 342 -27.06 5.28 -17.53
C ALA A 342 -27.61 5.98 -16.30
N SER A 343 -28.72 5.50 -15.73
CA SER A 343 -29.29 6.04 -14.49
C SER A 343 -28.37 5.83 -13.29
N ALA A 344 -27.74 4.65 -13.17
CA ALA A 344 -26.74 4.40 -12.13
C ALA A 344 -25.54 5.36 -12.27
N ALA A 345 -24.99 5.54 -13.47
CA ALA A 345 -23.92 6.49 -13.75
C ALA A 345 -24.30 7.94 -13.42
N ARG A 346 -25.50 8.38 -13.82
CA ARG A 346 -26.06 9.69 -13.44
C ARG A 346 -26.17 9.82 -11.91
N SER A 347 -26.59 8.76 -11.22
CA SER A 347 -26.71 8.75 -9.75
C SER A 347 -25.36 8.84 -9.04
N TYR A 348 -24.33 8.13 -9.54
CA TYR A 348 -22.95 8.20 -9.04
C TYR A 348 -22.37 9.59 -9.26
N LYS A 349 -22.53 10.15 -10.46
CA LYS A 349 -22.12 11.54 -10.78
C LYS A 349 -22.79 12.55 -9.84
N LYS A 350 -24.08 12.41 -9.56
CA LYS A 350 -24.81 13.27 -8.63
C LYS A 350 -24.32 13.12 -7.19
N ARG A 351 -24.04 11.90 -6.74
CA ARG A 351 -23.45 11.63 -5.41
C ARG A 351 -22.06 12.22 -5.27
N LEU A 352 -21.21 12.04 -6.29
CA LEU A 352 -19.87 12.62 -6.35
C LEU A 352 -19.94 14.15 -6.26
N GLN A 353 -20.77 14.79 -7.09
CA GLN A 353 -20.99 16.24 -7.03
C GLN A 353 -21.47 16.71 -5.64
N LYS A 354 -22.34 15.95 -4.97
CA LYS A 354 -22.78 16.26 -3.60
C LYS A 354 -21.61 16.18 -2.62
N MET A 355 -20.80 15.12 -2.69
CA MET A 355 -19.62 14.92 -1.85
C MET A 355 -18.57 16.01 -2.06
N THR A 356 -18.28 16.36 -3.32
CA THR A 356 -17.35 17.44 -3.67
C THR A 356 -17.84 18.77 -3.12
N LYS A 357 -19.15 19.08 -3.19
CA LYS A 357 -19.72 20.30 -2.59
C LYS A 357 -19.58 20.33 -1.07
N THR A 358 -19.89 19.22 -0.39
CA THR A 358 -19.73 19.14 1.07
C THR A 358 -18.27 19.26 1.50
N HIS A 359 -17.35 18.66 0.74
CA HIS A 359 -15.92 18.79 0.98
C HIS A 359 -15.43 20.23 0.83
N HIS A 360 -15.83 20.92 -0.25
CA HIS A 360 -15.49 22.33 -0.44
C HIS A 360 -16.04 23.20 0.69
N ALA A 361 -17.29 22.98 1.13
CA ALA A 361 -17.86 23.70 2.26
C ALA A 361 -17.08 23.46 3.56
N LEU A 362 -16.65 22.21 3.81
CA LEU A 362 -15.84 21.86 4.97
C LEU A 362 -14.45 22.51 4.92
N LEU A 363 -13.79 22.52 3.75
CA LEU A 363 -12.53 23.21 3.56
C LEU A 363 -12.65 24.71 3.82
N ILE A 364 -13.74 25.34 3.41
CA ILE A 364 -14.01 26.75 3.70
C ILE A 364 -14.24 26.98 5.20
N ALA A 365 -14.97 26.09 5.88
CA ALA A 365 -15.14 26.19 7.33
C ALA A 365 -13.79 26.03 8.06
N TYR A 366 -12.98 25.06 7.63
CA TYR A 366 -11.65 24.81 8.18
C TYR A 366 -10.70 25.99 7.95
N ARG A 367 -10.71 26.61 6.75
CA ARG A 367 -10.01 27.88 6.44
C ARG A 367 -10.26 28.93 7.50
N VAL A 368 -11.54 29.25 7.67
CA VAL A 368 -11.99 30.32 8.55
C VAL A 368 -11.60 30.02 9.99
N GLN A 369 -11.76 28.78 10.43
CA GLN A 369 -11.37 28.36 11.78
C GLN A 369 -9.85 28.48 12.00
N ARG A 370 -9.04 28.04 11.03
CA ARG A 370 -7.58 28.11 11.10
C ARG A 370 -7.09 29.55 11.14
N GLU A 371 -7.65 30.43 10.30
CA GLU A 371 -7.34 31.86 10.31
C GLU A 371 -7.74 32.51 11.64
N GLN A 372 -8.88 32.15 12.22
CA GLN A 372 -9.30 32.65 13.53
C GLN A 372 -8.38 32.21 14.67
N ILE A 373 -7.82 31.00 14.61
CA ILE A 373 -6.82 30.52 15.59
C ILE A 373 -5.51 31.29 15.43
N LEU A 374 -5.06 31.50 14.19
CA LEU A 374 -3.83 32.25 13.90
C LEU A 374 -3.94 33.74 14.25
N ALA A 375 -5.13 34.34 14.11
CA ALA A 375 -5.36 35.77 14.35
C ALA A 375 -5.49 36.14 15.83
N LYS A 376 -5.66 35.17 16.74
CA LYS A 376 -5.81 35.42 18.19
C LYS A 376 -4.43 35.37 18.88
N PRO A 377 -3.91 36.49 19.40
CA PRO A 377 -2.60 36.52 20.07
C PRO A 377 -2.57 35.76 21.41
N GLU A 378 -3.73 35.51 22.00
CA GLU A 378 -3.90 34.94 23.35
C GLU A 378 -4.14 33.42 23.36
N SER A 379 -4.26 32.76 22.20
CA SER A 379 -4.38 31.30 22.13
C SER A 379 -3.02 30.62 22.28
N LEU A 380 -2.43 30.75 23.48
CA LEU A 380 -1.19 30.08 23.84
C LEU A 380 -1.46 28.56 23.97
N GLY A 381 -1.25 27.82 22.88
CA GLY A 381 -1.20 26.35 22.89
C GLY A 381 -2.18 25.61 21.97
N LEU A 382 -3.02 26.29 21.19
CA LEU A 382 -3.88 25.62 20.20
C LEU A 382 -3.13 25.48 18.87
N ASP A 383 -2.91 24.23 18.43
CA ASP A 383 -2.35 23.94 17.11
C ASP A 383 -3.40 24.23 16.02
N PRO A 384 -3.14 25.16 15.08
CA PRO A 384 -4.04 25.43 13.95
C PRO A 384 -4.17 24.28 12.95
N GLY A 385 -3.37 23.22 13.09
CA GLY A 385 -3.43 22.04 12.24
C GLY A 385 -2.81 22.22 10.85
N PRO A 386 -2.77 21.14 10.05
CA PRO A 386 -2.11 21.13 8.75
C PRO A 386 -2.77 22.08 7.74
N PRO A 387 -2.01 22.68 6.80
CA PRO A 387 -2.55 23.50 5.73
C PRO A 387 -3.57 22.74 4.86
N GLU A 388 -4.55 23.44 4.29
CA GLU A 388 -5.60 22.81 3.48
C GLU A 388 -5.11 22.14 2.20
N ALA A 389 -3.91 22.51 1.74
CA ALA A 389 -3.27 21.87 0.60
C ALA A 389 -3.10 20.35 0.81
N HIS A 390 -3.11 19.88 2.07
CA HIS A 390 -3.04 18.47 2.42
C HIS A 390 -4.36 17.70 2.28
N PHE A 391 -5.49 18.38 2.03
CA PHE A 391 -6.83 17.77 1.97
C PHE A 391 -7.42 17.74 0.55
N SER A 392 -6.59 17.73 -0.50
CA SER A 392 -7.09 17.70 -1.89
C SER A 392 -7.68 16.33 -2.24
N LEU A 393 -8.99 16.27 -2.57
CA LEU A 393 -9.70 15.02 -2.93
C LEU A 393 -9.69 14.70 -4.43
N GLU A 394 -9.45 15.67 -5.30
CA GLU A 394 -9.60 15.48 -6.75
C GLU A 394 -8.30 14.95 -7.38
N PRO A 395 -8.36 13.86 -8.18
CA PRO A 395 -7.29 13.48 -9.09
C PRO A 395 -6.93 14.67 -9.99
N THR A 396 -5.63 14.98 -10.10
CA THR A 396 -5.09 16.13 -10.84
C THR A 396 -5.61 16.23 -12.29
N GLU A 397 -6.07 15.12 -12.85
CA GLU A 397 -6.52 14.94 -14.23
C GLU A 397 -7.94 15.47 -14.52
N LEU A 398 -8.76 15.74 -13.49
CA LEU A 398 -10.16 16.23 -13.64
C LEU A 398 -10.37 17.68 -13.22
N ARG A 399 -9.34 18.34 -12.67
CA ARG A 399 -9.40 19.75 -12.25
C ARG A 399 -9.26 20.70 -13.44
N SER A 400 -9.96 21.83 -13.41
CA SER A 400 -9.67 22.91 -14.35
C SER A 400 -8.27 23.47 -14.10
N GLU A 401 -7.61 23.99 -15.13
CA GLU A 401 -6.27 24.60 -15.03
C GLU A 401 -6.19 25.66 -13.93
N THR A 402 -7.27 26.43 -13.75
CA THR A 402 -7.42 27.43 -12.69
C THR A 402 -7.44 26.84 -11.28
N GLU A 403 -8.00 25.64 -11.09
CA GLU A 403 -8.00 24.96 -9.79
C GLU A 403 -6.64 24.36 -9.47
N ASN A 404 -5.91 23.91 -10.49
CA ASN A 404 -4.53 23.43 -10.37
C ASN A 404 -3.58 24.57 -10.00
N GLU A 405 -3.69 25.73 -10.66
CA GLU A 405 -2.92 26.92 -10.34
C GLU A 405 -3.20 27.41 -8.90
N LEU A 406 -4.48 27.44 -8.49
CA LEU A 406 -4.86 27.73 -7.10
C LEU A 406 -4.29 26.73 -6.10
N GLN A 407 -4.14 25.45 -6.47
CA GLN A 407 -3.52 24.45 -5.61
C GLN A 407 -2.01 24.65 -5.48
N CYS A 408 -1.30 24.98 -6.57
CA CYS A 408 0.11 25.34 -6.55
C CYS A 408 0.36 26.57 -5.66
N LEU A 409 -0.43 27.63 -5.83
CA LEU A 409 -0.33 28.84 -5.02
C LEU A 409 -0.59 28.58 -3.52
N ARG A 410 -1.48 27.64 -3.19
CA ARG A 410 -1.71 27.22 -1.79
C ARG A 410 -0.52 26.48 -1.20
N GLN A 411 0.15 25.63 -1.99
CA GLN A 411 1.37 24.95 -1.56
C GLN A 411 2.52 25.94 -1.36
N ASP A 412 2.69 26.90 -2.27
CA ASP A 412 3.69 27.97 -2.13
C ASP A 412 3.44 28.83 -0.89
N LYS A 413 2.19 29.23 -0.65
CA LYS A 413 1.82 29.95 0.57
C LYS A 413 2.17 29.16 1.83
N ALA A 414 1.86 27.86 1.86
CA ALA A 414 2.18 27.01 3.01
C ALA A 414 3.70 26.87 3.24
N ARG A 415 4.50 26.79 2.17
CA ARG A 415 5.97 26.79 2.25
C ARG A 415 6.49 28.09 2.87
N LEU A 416 6.01 29.24 2.38
CA LEU A 416 6.42 30.55 2.87
C LEU A 416 6.01 30.77 4.34
N GLU A 417 4.80 30.37 4.74
CA GLU A 417 4.37 30.40 6.15
C GLU A 417 5.29 29.57 7.07
N GLY A 418 5.80 28.43 6.57
CA GLY A 418 6.79 27.62 7.29
C GLY A 418 8.14 28.32 7.45
N HIS A 419 8.62 28.96 6.38
CA HIS A 419 9.86 29.75 6.41
C HIS A 419 9.75 30.95 7.37
N ASP A 420 8.63 31.67 7.39
CA ASP A 420 8.42 32.81 8.29
C ASP A 420 8.40 32.41 9.77
N LYS A 421 7.78 31.28 10.11
CA LYS A 421 7.80 30.73 11.48
C LYS A 421 9.21 30.36 11.91
N MET A 422 9.95 29.68 11.04
CA MET A 422 11.36 29.33 11.28
C MET A 422 12.23 30.58 11.46
N TRP A 423 12.06 31.57 10.59
CA TRP A 423 12.77 32.85 10.66
C TRP A 423 12.45 33.62 11.94
N SER A 424 11.19 33.63 12.37
CA SER A 424 10.77 34.25 13.64
C SER A 424 11.39 33.56 14.85
N ALA A 425 11.49 32.23 14.85
CA ALA A 425 12.16 31.45 15.89
C ALA A 425 13.68 31.73 15.93
N VAL A 426 14.33 31.74 14.76
CA VAL A 426 15.77 32.10 14.64
C VAL A 426 16.03 33.52 15.14
N LYS A 427 15.16 34.47 14.78
CA LYS A 427 15.26 35.86 15.24
C LYS A 427 15.12 35.97 16.76
N HIS A 428 14.22 35.21 17.40
CA HIS A 428 14.10 35.19 18.86
C HIS A 428 15.37 34.63 19.54
N VAL A 429 15.98 33.58 18.98
CA VAL A 429 17.23 33.02 19.49
C VAL A 429 18.38 34.03 19.38
N ILE A 430 18.53 34.70 18.23
CA ILE A 430 19.56 35.74 18.02
C ILE A 430 19.37 36.90 19.01
N THR A 431 18.13 37.39 19.17
CA THR A 431 17.83 38.51 20.08
C THR A 431 18.08 38.16 21.55
N TYR A 432 17.91 36.89 21.93
CA TYR A 432 18.21 36.39 23.27
C TYR A 432 19.72 36.29 23.52
N TYR A 433 20.49 35.82 22.53
CA TYR A 433 21.96 35.77 22.62
C TYR A 433 22.59 37.17 22.67
N ASP A 434 22.07 38.16 21.94
CA ASP A 434 22.55 39.54 21.97
C ASP A 434 22.31 40.24 23.33
N LYS A 435 21.25 39.86 24.07
CA LYS A 435 20.98 40.41 25.41
C LYS A 435 21.90 39.85 26.49
N CYS A 436 22.54 38.70 26.25
CA CYS A 436 23.35 38.00 27.26
C CYS A 436 24.86 38.26 27.16
N ASN A 437 25.36 38.93 26.10
CA ASN A 437 26.79 39.17 25.92
C ASN A 437 27.13 40.68 25.91
N PHE A 438 27.71 41.17 27.01
CA PHE A 438 28.42 42.45 27.06
C PHE A 438 29.88 42.21 26.61
N ILE A 439 30.11 42.01 25.31
CA ILE A 439 31.46 41.86 24.74
C ILE A 439 31.69 42.92 23.66
N ARG A 440 32.86 43.56 23.72
CA ARG A 440 33.29 44.67 22.88
C ARG A 440 33.21 44.30 21.38
N PRO A 441 32.62 45.13 20.49
CA PRO A 441 32.20 44.70 19.13
C PRO A 441 33.32 44.24 18.19
N ALA A 442 34.53 44.79 18.36
CA ALA A 442 35.59 44.67 17.35
C ALA A 442 36.22 43.26 17.20
N LYS A 443 36.04 42.34 18.17
CA LYS A 443 36.67 41.00 18.13
C LYS A 443 35.70 39.89 17.72
N LEU A 444 34.40 40.15 17.78
CA LEU A 444 33.36 39.20 17.35
C LEU A 444 33.12 39.30 15.84
N GLU A 445 33.24 40.50 15.28
CA GLU A 445 33.04 40.76 13.86
C GLU A 445 34.06 40.00 12.99
N GLN A 446 35.32 39.90 13.45
CA GLN A 446 36.37 39.18 12.73
C GLN A 446 36.21 37.64 12.81
N ILE A 447 35.83 37.10 13.98
CA ILE A 447 35.57 35.66 14.15
C ILE A 447 34.28 35.25 13.41
N CYS A 448 33.27 36.13 13.38
CA CYS A 448 32.05 35.92 12.63
C CYS A 448 32.28 36.02 11.11
N GLU A 449 33.09 36.97 10.64
CA GLU A 449 33.49 37.08 9.22
C GLU A 449 34.27 35.84 8.78
N GLU A 450 35.26 35.39 9.55
CA GLU A 450 36.05 34.20 9.23
C GLU A 450 35.18 32.93 9.23
N SER A 451 34.31 32.75 10.23
CA SER A 451 33.37 31.62 10.28
C SER A 451 32.34 31.67 9.15
N TRP A 452 31.91 32.87 8.73
CA TRP A 452 30.97 33.05 7.64
C TRP A 452 31.62 32.87 6.27
N LEU A 453 32.88 33.26 6.13
CA LEU A 453 33.70 32.96 4.96
C LEU A 453 33.89 31.44 4.81
N ASP A 454 34.12 30.74 5.92
CA ASP A 454 34.27 29.28 5.95
C ASP A 454 32.97 28.57 5.55
N MET A 455 31.82 29.01 6.09
CA MET A 455 30.50 28.51 5.68
C MET A 455 30.21 28.78 4.20
N ARG A 456 30.51 29.98 3.68
CA ARG A 456 30.34 30.28 2.25
C ARG A 456 31.24 29.42 1.37
N THR A 457 32.46 29.14 1.84
CA THR A 457 33.41 28.27 1.13
C THR A 457 32.91 26.83 1.10
N GLN A 458 32.44 26.30 2.23
CA GLN A 458 31.83 24.96 2.30
C GLN A 458 30.57 24.85 1.43
N LEU A 459 29.69 25.85 1.46
CA LEU A 459 28.50 25.88 0.61
C LEU A 459 28.87 25.91 -0.88
N LYS A 460 29.91 26.67 -1.23
CA LYS A 460 30.42 26.71 -2.60
C LYS A 460 31.00 25.36 -3.01
N GLU A 461 31.78 24.71 -2.16
CA GLU A 461 32.35 23.39 -2.42
C GLU A 461 31.29 22.29 -2.54
N ILE A 462 30.24 22.32 -1.71
CA ILE A 462 29.08 21.43 -1.83
C ILE A 462 28.35 21.68 -3.16
N THR A 463 28.15 22.95 -3.53
CA THR A 463 27.48 23.32 -4.78
C THR A 463 28.31 22.89 -5.99
N ASP A 464 29.61 23.14 -5.98
CA ASP A 464 30.52 22.79 -7.07
C ASP A 464 30.65 21.26 -7.19
N SER A 465 30.76 20.52 -6.08
CA SER A 465 30.84 19.05 -6.10
C SER A 465 29.54 18.40 -6.58
N THR A 466 28.38 18.90 -6.15
CA THR A 466 27.07 18.41 -6.64
C THR A 466 26.87 18.72 -8.11
N LEU A 467 27.25 19.92 -8.57
CA LEU A 467 27.18 20.30 -9.98
C LEU A 467 28.08 19.41 -10.85
N VAL A 468 29.32 19.15 -10.42
CA VAL A 468 30.23 18.23 -11.13
C VAL A 468 29.67 16.81 -11.18
N GLY A 469 29.05 16.34 -10.09
CA GLY A 469 28.38 15.03 -10.05
C GLY A 469 27.24 14.94 -11.08
N LEU A 470 26.36 15.94 -11.10
CA LEU A 470 25.25 16.03 -12.04
C LEU A 470 25.72 16.15 -13.50
N GLU A 471 26.77 16.92 -13.77
CA GLU A 471 27.31 17.05 -15.13
C GLU A 471 27.94 15.74 -15.62
N LYS A 472 28.56 14.98 -14.71
CA LYS A 472 29.08 13.64 -15.01
C LYS A 472 27.96 12.65 -15.31
N GLU A 473 26.89 12.67 -14.51
CA GLU A 473 25.69 11.83 -14.77
C GLU A 473 25.03 12.21 -16.09
N ARG A 474 24.89 13.51 -16.37
CA ARG A 474 24.38 14.02 -17.64
C ARG A 474 25.21 13.54 -18.83
N ALA A 475 26.54 13.63 -18.75
CA ALA A 475 27.43 13.14 -19.79
C ALA A 475 27.32 11.61 -19.99
N LEU A 476 27.19 10.84 -18.90
CA LEU A 476 27.02 9.40 -18.94
C LEU A 476 25.67 8.99 -19.54
N LEU A 477 24.61 9.72 -19.21
CA LEU A 477 23.28 9.52 -19.79
C LEU A 477 23.26 9.85 -21.28
N ILE A 478 23.89 10.95 -21.70
CA ILE A 478 24.00 11.32 -23.12
C ILE A 478 24.75 10.23 -23.89
N THR A 479 25.91 9.78 -23.40
CA THR A 479 26.67 8.71 -24.07
C THR A 479 25.88 7.42 -24.16
N ARG A 480 25.20 6.99 -23.07
CA ARG A 480 24.33 5.81 -23.09
C ARG A 480 23.15 5.97 -24.06
N ALA A 481 22.54 7.14 -24.14
CA ALA A 481 21.47 7.43 -25.09
C ALA A 481 21.97 7.34 -26.53
N THR A 482 23.13 7.93 -26.86
CA THR A 482 23.70 7.84 -28.21
C THR A 482 24.04 6.41 -28.63
N VAL A 483 24.51 5.57 -27.69
CA VAL A 483 24.76 4.15 -27.97
C VAL A 483 23.45 3.40 -28.22
N ALA A 484 22.40 3.67 -27.43
CA ALA A 484 21.09 3.07 -27.64
C ALA A 484 20.48 3.49 -28.98
N GLU A 485 20.60 4.76 -29.36
CA GLU A 485 20.17 5.27 -30.68
C GLU A 485 20.92 4.56 -31.81
N ALA A 486 22.23 4.38 -31.70
CA ALA A 486 23.02 3.64 -32.68
C ALA A 486 22.58 2.17 -32.80
N GLN A 487 22.30 1.49 -31.68
CA GLN A 487 21.79 0.11 -31.69
C GLN A 487 20.42 0.01 -32.36
N VAL A 488 19.53 0.98 -32.15
CA VAL A 488 18.24 1.03 -32.82
C VAL A 488 18.41 1.21 -34.33
N LEU A 489 19.34 2.07 -34.76
CA LEU A 489 19.66 2.24 -36.18
C LEU A 489 20.22 0.96 -36.80
N GLU A 490 21.10 0.24 -36.11
CA GLU A 490 21.62 -1.06 -36.56
C GLU A 490 20.51 -2.11 -36.70
N LEU A 491 19.59 -2.19 -35.72
CA LEU A 491 18.43 -3.09 -35.80
C LEU A 491 17.49 -2.71 -36.93
N GLN A 492 17.27 -1.42 -37.15
CA GLN A 492 16.45 -0.93 -38.26
C GLN A 492 17.07 -1.30 -39.61
N ASP A 493 18.38 -1.07 -39.79
CA ASP A 493 19.09 -1.46 -41.01
C ASP A 493 19.09 -2.98 -41.23
N TYR A 494 19.20 -3.76 -40.14
CA TYR A 494 19.04 -5.22 -40.20
C TYR A 494 17.64 -5.60 -40.70
N ILE A 495 16.59 -5.02 -40.14
CA ILE A 495 15.20 -5.27 -40.55
C ILE A 495 15.00 -4.90 -42.01
N ASP A 496 15.46 -3.72 -42.45
CA ASP A 496 15.27 -3.24 -43.82
C ASP A 496 16.00 -4.12 -44.83
N ASN A 497 17.25 -4.51 -44.53
CA ASN A 497 18.03 -5.42 -45.36
C ASN A 497 17.40 -6.82 -45.43
N HIS A 498 16.96 -7.38 -44.30
CA HIS A 498 16.39 -8.72 -44.24
C HIS A 498 14.97 -8.78 -44.81
N LEU A 499 14.13 -7.76 -44.60
CA LEU A 499 12.82 -7.65 -45.24
C LEU A 499 12.95 -7.59 -46.77
N GLY A 500 13.91 -6.83 -47.28
CA GLY A 500 14.22 -6.77 -48.71
C GLY A 500 14.60 -8.15 -49.27
N ARG A 501 15.49 -8.86 -48.58
CA ARG A 501 15.91 -10.22 -48.95
C ARG A 501 14.76 -11.22 -48.88
N TYR A 502 13.95 -11.20 -47.82
CA TYR A 502 12.79 -12.09 -47.70
C TYR A 502 11.74 -11.82 -48.77
N LYS A 503 11.46 -10.56 -49.10
CA LYS A 503 10.55 -10.21 -50.22
C LYS A 503 11.08 -10.75 -51.55
N GLN A 504 12.38 -10.63 -51.82
CA GLN A 504 13.00 -11.17 -53.02
C GLN A 504 12.93 -12.71 -53.05
N GLU A 505 13.18 -13.38 -51.92
CA GLU A 505 13.13 -14.83 -51.83
C GLU A 505 11.69 -15.36 -51.95
N ILE A 506 10.71 -14.71 -51.32
CA ILE A 506 9.28 -15.00 -51.51
C ILE A 506 8.90 -14.85 -52.98
N THR A 507 9.35 -13.78 -53.64
CA THR A 507 9.10 -13.55 -55.08
C THR A 507 9.75 -14.64 -55.94
N ARG A 508 10.97 -15.06 -55.60
CA ARG A 508 11.69 -16.15 -56.28
C ARG A 508 10.99 -17.50 -56.08
N LEU A 509 10.54 -17.79 -54.87
CA LEU A 509 9.79 -18.99 -54.53
C LEU A 509 8.43 -19.01 -55.25
N HIS A 510 7.71 -17.89 -55.32
CA HIS A 510 6.47 -17.79 -56.09
C HIS A 510 6.70 -18.05 -57.60
N ARG A 511 7.81 -17.57 -58.17
CA ARG A 511 8.19 -17.89 -59.56
C ARG A 511 8.53 -19.38 -59.75
N LEU A 512 9.24 -20.00 -58.81
CA LEU A 512 9.58 -21.43 -58.85
C LEU A 512 8.35 -22.34 -58.69
N HIS A 513 7.34 -21.90 -57.94
CA HIS A 513 6.08 -22.63 -57.75
C HIS A 513 5.00 -22.30 -58.79
N GLY A 514 5.33 -21.53 -59.84
CA GLY A 514 4.42 -21.26 -60.96
C GLY A 514 3.21 -20.39 -60.62
N ILE A 515 3.20 -19.71 -59.47
CA ILE A 515 2.15 -18.75 -59.09
C ILE A 515 2.47 -17.41 -59.74
N GLN A 516 2.39 -17.35 -61.08
CA GLN A 516 2.32 -16.08 -61.79
C GLN A 516 0.83 -15.71 -61.87
N GLU A 517 0.42 -14.72 -61.08
CA GLU A 517 -0.93 -14.17 -61.13
C GLU A 517 -1.28 -13.76 -62.57
N ALA A 518 -2.14 -14.57 -63.19
CA ALA A 518 -3.06 -14.08 -64.19
C ALA A 518 -4.04 -13.13 -63.50
N GLY A 519 -3.83 -11.82 -63.69
CA GLY A 519 -4.88 -10.84 -63.49
C GLY A 519 -4.53 -9.69 -62.55
N ARG A 520 -4.02 -8.60 -63.12
CA ARG A 520 -4.68 -7.29 -62.99
C ARG A 520 -4.17 -6.31 -64.02
N SER A 521 -5.02 -6.16 -65.04
CA SER A 521 -5.08 -5.02 -65.94
C SER A 521 -5.27 -3.72 -65.16
N GLN A 522 -4.56 -2.68 -65.60
CA GLN A 522 -5.02 -1.30 -65.74
C GLN A 522 -6.20 -0.86 -64.85
N SER A 523 -5.93 -0.08 -63.80
CA SER A 523 -6.87 0.94 -63.35
C SER A 523 -6.16 2.02 -62.52
N ALA A 524 -6.50 3.26 -62.85
CA ALA A 524 -6.31 4.49 -62.07
C ALA A 524 -4.91 5.11 -62.00
N ASN A 525 -4.47 5.68 -63.13
CA ASN A 525 -3.85 7.01 -63.11
C ASN A 525 -4.98 8.04 -62.98
N SER A 526 -5.16 8.60 -61.79
CA SER A 526 -5.83 9.90 -61.60
C SER A 526 -5.35 10.54 -60.30
N SER A 527 -4.07 10.90 -60.24
CA SER A 527 -3.61 11.90 -59.28
C SER A 527 -3.90 13.28 -59.83
N LEU A 528 -4.96 13.85 -59.26
CA LEU A 528 -5.21 15.28 -59.22
C LEU A 528 -4.10 16.01 -58.47
N ARG A 529 -3.97 17.26 -58.89
CA ARG A 529 -3.23 18.40 -58.36
C ARG A 529 -3.43 18.65 -56.87
#